data_AF-A0A4Q5QE93-F1
#
_entry.id   AF-A0A4Q5QE93-F1
#
_cell.length_a   1.000
_cell.length_b   1.000
_cell.length_c   1.000
_cell.angle_alpha   90.00
_cell.angle_beta   90.00
_cell.angle_gamma   90.00
#
_symmetry.space_group_name_H-M   'P 1'
#
loop_
_entity.id
_entity.type
_entity.pdbx_description
1 polymer ?
#
loop_
_entity_poly.entity_id
_entity_poly.type
_entity_poly.pdbx_seq_one_letter_code
_entity_poly.pdbx_strand_id
1 'polypeptide(L)'
;LRFIRRARDLGFTVEQIATLLALWRDRDRASADVKRIALAHVAALERKAEELQAMSRTLTALAARCHGDARPYCPIMEDLAETGAGPGAPVVKGAPGGPARFGLGRPARRRGNG
;
A
#
# COMPACT_ATOMS: atom_id res chain seq x y z
N LEU A 1 -33.42 -9.28 3.17
CA LEU A 1 -33.54 -7.81 3.33
C LEU A 1 -32.52 -7.09 2.44
N ARG A 2 -32.95 -6.38 1.39
CA ARG A 2 -32.06 -5.71 0.42
C ARG A 2 -31.23 -4.56 1.03
N PHE A 3 -31.75 -3.91 2.06
CA PHE A 3 -31.11 -2.76 2.73
C PHE A 3 -29.75 -3.12 3.35
N ILE A 4 -29.72 -4.16 4.19
CA ILE A 4 -28.51 -4.59 4.91
C ILE A 4 -27.41 -4.99 3.92
N ARG A 5 -27.77 -5.75 2.87
CA ARG A 5 -26.82 -6.16 1.83
C ARG A 5 -26.18 -4.92 1.17
N ARG A 6 -26.99 -3.97 0.73
CA ARG A 6 -26.50 -2.75 0.08
C ARG A 6 -25.65 -1.87 1.00
N ALA A 7 -25.99 -1.79 2.29
CA ALA A 7 -25.19 -1.04 3.24
C ALA A 7 -23.82 -1.71 3.48
N ARG A 8 -23.77 -3.06 3.50
CA ARG A 8 -22.50 -3.81 3.56
C ARG A 8 -21.67 -3.64 2.29
N ASP A 9 -22.31 -3.65 1.12
CA ASP A 9 -21.63 -3.43 -0.16
C ASP A 9 -20.99 -2.03 -0.24
N LEU A 10 -21.57 -1.04 0.45
CA LEU A 10 -21.02 0.32 0.60
C LEU A 10 -20.00 0.46 1.74
N GLY A 11 -19.68 -0.63 2.43
CA GLY A 11 -18.68 -0.67 3.49
C GLY A 11 -19.11 -0.02 4.81
N PHE A 12 -20.41 0.18 5.05
CA PHE A 12 -20.88 0.61 6.37
C PHE A 12 -20.58 -0.47 7.42
N THR A 13 -20.18 -0.04 8.61
CA THR A 13 -19.94 -0.96 9.74
C THR A 13 -21.26 -1.53 10.26
N VAL A 14 -21.19 -2.62 11.02
CA VAL A 14 -22.39 -3.24 11.61
C VAL A 14 -23.12 -2.26 12.52
N GLU A 15 -22.39 -1.44 13.26
CA GLU A 15 -22.95 -0.39 14.14
C GLU A 15 -23.69 0.67 13.31
N GLN A 16 -23.07 1.18 12.24
CA GLN A 16 -23.71 2.17 11.36
C GLN A 16 -24.97 1.61 10.69
N ILE A 17 -24.95 0.35 10.27
CA ILE A 17 -26.11 -0.32 9.68
C ILE A 17 -27.24 -0.43 10.71
N ALA A 18 -26.94 -0.76 11.96
CA ALA A 18 -27.93 -0.81 13.03
C ALA A 18 -28.55 0.57 13.29
N THR A 19 -27.74 1.64 13.35
CA THR A 19 -28.23 3.02 13.46
C THR A 19 -29.12 3.41 12.29
N LEU A 20 -28.69 3.12 11.06
CA LEU A 20 -29.47 3.40 9.86
C LEU A 20 -30.78 2.59 9.81
N LEU A 21 -30.80 1.36 10.33
CA LEU A 21 -32.01 0.54 10.46
C LEU A 21 -32.98 1.11 11.51
N ALA A 22 -32.46 1.58 12.64
CA ALA A 22 -33.26 2.22 13.69
C ALA A 22 -33.92 3.49 13.14
N LEU A 23 -33.14 4.35 12.48
CA LEU A 23 -33.65 5.51 11.76
C LEU A 23 -34.64 5.07 10.69
N TRP A 24 -34.35 4.01 9.92
CA TRP A 24 -35.24 3.57 8.84
C TRP A 24 -36.64 3.11 9.31
N ARG A 25 -36.73 2.55 10.51
CA ARG A 25 -38.00 2.14 11.15
C ARG A 25 -38.79 3.33 11.69
N ASP A 26 -38.12 4.41 12.06
CA ASP A 26 -38.77 5.64 12.49
C ASP A 26 -39.35 6.39 11.28
N ARG A 27 -40.66 6.61 11.31
CA ARG A 27 -41.45 7.18 10.19
C ARG A 27 -41.52 8.70 10.23
N ASP A 28 -41.26 9.32 11.39
CA ASP A 28 -41.22 10.78 11.58
C ASP A 28 -39.80 11.37 11.52
N ARG A 29 -38.83 10.58 11.06
CA ARG A 29 -37.41 10.97 11.12
C ARG A 29 -37.10 12.21 10.27
N ALA A 30 -36.26 13.07 10.83
CA ALA A 30 -35.53 14.06 10.05
C ALA A 30 -34.47 13.34 9.19
N SER A 31 -34.51 13.55 7.87
CA SER A 31 -33.51 13.04 6.92
C SER A 31 -32.08 13.56 7.18
N ALA A 32 -31.94 14.57 8.04
CA ALA A 32 -30.68 15.18 8.45
C ALA A 32 -29.73 14.17 9.11
N ASP A 33 -30.22 13.28 9.97
CA ASP A 33 -29.36 12.32 10.68
C ASP A 33 -28.80 11.25 9.76
N VAL A 34 -29.64 10.76 8.84
CA VAL A 34 -29.21 9.82 7.80
C VAL A 34 -28.14 10.46 6.91
N LYS A 35 -28.35 11.72 6.49
CA LYS A 35 -27.38 12.46 5.68
C LYS A 35 -26.05 12.62 6.42
N ARG A 36 -26.08 12.96 7.71
CA ARG A 36 -24.89 13.13 8.53
C ARG A 36 -24.07 11.83 8.63
N ILE A 37 -24.72 10.70 8.89
CA ILE A 37 -24.04 9.38 8.94
C ILE A 37 -23.42 9.05 7.59
N ALA A 38 -24.16 9.25 6.50
CA ALA A 38 -23.66 8.98 5.15
C ALA A 38 -22.43 9.84 4.80
N LEU A 39 -22.48 11.15 5.07
CA LEU A 39 -21.36 12.06 4.78
C LEU A 39 -20.13 11.77 5.65
N ALA A 40 -20.32 11.42 6.92
CA ALA A 40 -19.21 11.00 7.79
C ALA A 40 -18.52 9.73 7.26
N HIS A 41 -19.30 8.78 6.74
CA HIS A 41 -18.76 7.56 6.13
C HIS A 41 -18.02 7.85 4.83
N VAL A 42 -18.56 8.73 3.97
CA VAL A 42 -17.88 9.19 2.75
C VAL A 42 -16.52 9.79 3.08
N ALA A 43 -16.45 10.69 4.06
CA ALA A 43 -15.18 11.29 4.48
C ALA A 43 -14.17 10.24 4.99
N ALA A 44 -14.64 9.21 5.69
CA ALA A 44 -13.77 8.11 6.14
C ALA A 44 -13.24 7.27 4.97
N LEU A 45 -14.08 6.99 3.97
CA LEU A 45 -13.68 6.29 2.76
C LEU A 45 -12.69 7.10 1.92
N GLU A 46 -12.90 8.42 1.78
CA GLU A 46 -12.01 9.32 1.04
C GLU A 46 -10.62 9.37 1.67
N ARG A 47 -10.51 9.53 2.99
CA ARG A 47 -9.20 9.46 3.68
C ARG A 47 -8.48 8.14 3.45
N LYS A 48 -9.21 7.02 3.56
CA LYS A 48 -8.61 5.70 3.31
C LYS A 48 -8.20 5.54 1.85
N ALA A 49 -8.96 6.10 0.92
CA ALA A 49 -8.62 6.10 -0.50
C ALA A 49 -7.34 6.90 -0.74
N GLU A 50 -7.16 8.05 -0.10
CA GLU A 50 -5.92 8.85 -0.18
C GLU A 50 -4.71 8.07 0.37
N GLU A 51 -4.85 7.42 1.53
CA GLU A 51 -3.79 6.57 2.11
C GLU A 51 -3.40 5.43 1.16
N LEU A 52 -4.40 4.71 0.63
CA LEU A 52 -4.17 3.60 -0.31
C LEU A 52 -3.58 4.09 -1.63
N GLN A 53 -4.01 5.26 -2.12
CA GLN A 53 -3.43 5.88 -3.30
C GLN A 53 -1.98 6.29 -3.07
N ALA A 54 -1.64 6.82 -1.89
CA ALA A 54 -0.27 7.17 -1.55
C ALA A 54 0.62 5.93 -1.55
N MET A 55 0.20 4.84 -0.89
CA MET A 55 0.90 3.56 -0.90
C MET A 55 1.05 3.01 -2.32
N SER A 56 -0.02 3.06 -3.12
CA SER A 56 0.00 2.61 -4.51
C SER A 56 0.98 3.41 -5.35
N ARG A 57 1.02 4.75 -5.22
CA ARG A 57 1.97 5.61 -5.94
C ARG A 57 3.41 5.24 -5.61
N THR A 58 3.72 5.00 -4.33
CA THR A 58 5.06 4.55 -3.90
C THR A 58 5.42 3.22 -4.57
N LEU A 59 4.55 2.21 -4.48
CA LEU A 59 4.80 0.90 -5.09
C LEU A 59 4.95 0.99 -6.61
N THR A 60 4.14 1.82 -7.29
CA THR A 60 4.25 2.04 -8.73
C THR A 60 5.58 2.72 -9.09
N ALA A 61 6.05 3.70 -8.31
CA ALA A 61 7.33 4.35 -8.54
C ALA A 61 8.51 3.38 -8.36
N LEU A 62 8.45 2.49 -7.37
CA LEU A 62 9.46 1.44 -7.18
C LEU A 62 9.41 0.39 -8.28
N ALA A 63 8.21 -0.03 -8.70
CA ALA A 63 8.01 -0.97 -9.78
C ALA A 63 8.55 -0.42 -11.12
N ALA A 64 8.39 0.87 -11.40
CA ALA A 64 8.93 1.51 -12.60
C ALA A 64 10.47 1.50 -12.66
N ARG A 65 11.14 1.42 -11.50
CA ARG A 65 12.60 1.30 -11.38
C ARG A 65 13.07 -0.14 -11.44
N CYS A 66 12.17 -1.10 -11.28
CA CYS A 66 12.49 -2.52 -11.32
C CYS A 66 12.52 -3.01 -12.78
N HIS A 67 13.59 -3.68 -13.16
CA HIS A 67 13.74 -4.24 -14.52
C HIS A 67 12.90 -5.50 -14.75
N GLY A 68 12.45 -6.18 -13.67
CA GLY A 68 11.60 -7.37 -13.76
C GLY A 68 12.26 -8.59 -14.43
N ASP A 69 13.60 -8.66 -14.45
CA ASP A 69 14.37 -9.73 -15.05
C ASP A 69 15.03 -10.64 -14.00
N ALA A 70 15.79 -11.64 -14.44
CA ALA A 70 16.46 -12.60 -13.55
C ALA A 70 17.69 -12.02 -12.81
N ARG A 71 17.86 -10.69 -12.78
CA ARG A 71 18.97 -10.05 -12.08
C ARG A 71 18.71 -10.04 -10.56
N PRO A 72 19.76 -10.20 -9.74
CA PRO A 72 19.62 -10.15 -8.28
C PRO A 72 19.39 -8.73 -7.75
N TYR A 73 19.55 -7.70 -8.60
CA TYR A 73 19.40 -6.30 -8.22
C TYR A 73 17.93 -5.87 -8.35
N CYS A 74 17.25 -5.70 -7.22
CA CYS A 74 15.84 -5.29 -7.16
C CYS A 74 15.70 -4.01 -6.30
N PRO A 75 15.52 -2.83 -6.92
CA PRO A 75 15.35 -1.57 -6.19
C PRO A 75 14.18 -1.56 -5.20
N ILE A 76 13.15 -2.39 -5.42
CA ILE A 76 12.03 -2.55 -4.49
C ILE A 76 12.52 -3.13 -3.16
N MET A 77 13.39 -4.15 -3.21
CA MET A 77 13.91 -4.82 -2.01
C MET A 77 14.88 -3.92 -1.25
N GLU A 78 15.69 -3.13 -1.95
CA GLU A 78 16.60 -2.14 -1.33
C GLU A 78 15.82 -1.04 -0.60
N ASP A 79 14.83 -0.44 -1.25
CA ASP A 79 14.02 0.64 -0.67
C ASP A 79 13.21 0.17 0.54
N LEU A 80 12.63 -1.05 0.48
CA LEU A 80 11.93 -1.66 1.62
C LEU A 80 12.87 -2.07 2.76
N ALA A 81 14.13 -2.40 2.48
CA ALA A 81 15.13 -2.72 3.50
C ALA A 81 15.69 -1.47 4.20
N GLU A 82 15.80 -0.34 3.48
CA GLU A 82 16.22 0.95 4.04
C GLU A 82 15.10 1.65 4.81
N THR A 83 13.86 1.52 4.36
CA THR A 83 12.71 2.26 4.91
C THR A 83 12.02 1.50 6.05
N GLY A 84 12.75 1.31 7.15
CA GLY A 84 12.15 1.02 8.47
C GLY A 84 11.39 2.22 9.08
N ALA A 85 11.20 3.31 8.34
CA ALA A 85 10.69 4.59 8.85
C ALA A 85 9.65 5.24 7.92
N GLY A 86 8.42 4.71 7.91
CA GLY A 86 7.17 5.41 7.55
C GLY A 86 6.99 5.96 6.11
N PRO A 87 5.74 6.07 5.61
CA PRO A 87 5.49 6.57 4.26
C PRO A 87 5.59 8.11 4.25
N GLY A 88 6.70 8.66 3.75
CA GLY A 88 6.82 10.12 3.54
C GLY A 88 8.21 10.72 3.33
N ALA A 89 9.30 9.95 3.32
CA ALA A 89 10.64 10.52 3.12
C ALA A 89 10.92 10.83 1.63
N PRO A 90 11.53 11.99 1.30
CA PRO A 90 11.87 12.33 -0.07
C PRO A 90 13.06 11.50 -0.55
N VAL A 91 12.91 10.86 -1.71
CA VAL A 91 13.97 10.12 -2.41
C VAL A 91 15.11 11.08 -2.75
N VAL A 92 16.17 11.07 -1.94
CA VAL A 92 17.44 11.69 -2.29
C VAL A 92 18.12 10.82 -3.34
N LYS A 93 18.24 11.34 -4.57
CA LYS A 93 19.00 10.69 -5.65
C LYS A 93 20.48 10.62 -5.27
N GLY A 94 20.94 9.49 -4.73
CA GLY A 94 22.35 9.13 -4.67
C GLY A 94 22.89 8.89 -6.08
N ALA A 95 23.93 9.65 -6.44
CA ALA A 95 24.57 9.72 -7.75
C ALA A 95 25.21 8.37 -8.22
N PRO A 96 25.48 8.20 -9.54
CA PRO A 96 26.09 7.00 -10.08
C PRO A 96 27.62 7.05 -9.94
N GLY A 97 28.25 5.93 -9.58
CA GLY A 97 29.65 5.71 -9.93
C GLY A 97 30.51 4.99 -8.90
N GLY A 98 30.60 3.66 -9.03
CA GLY A 98 31.76 2.90 -8.58
C GLY A 98 31.91 1.67 -9.47
N PRO A 99 33.01 1.50 -10.22
CA PRO A 99 33.16 0.34 -11.08
C PRO A 99 33.27 -0.93 -10.22
N ALA A 100 32.44 -1.91 -10.55
CA ALA A 100 32.54 -3.26 -10.01
C ALA A 100 33.97 -3.78 -10.22
N ARG A 101 34.69 -4.02 -9.12
CA ARG A 101 36.01 -4.66 -9.14
C ARG A 101 35.80 -6.15 -9.37
N PHE A 102 35.50 -6.51 -10.62
CA PHE A 102 35.70 -7.85 -11.14
C PHE A 102 37.21 -8.11 -11.16
N GLY A 103 37.71 -9.02 -10.34
CA GLY A 103 39.11 -9.39 -10.44
C GLY A 103 39.67 -10.21 -9.28
N LEU A 104 39.22 -11.47 -9.14
CA LEU A 104 40.03 -12.60 -8.67
C LEU A 104 39.38 -13.86 -9.26
N GLY A 105 39.85 -14.49 -10.34
CA GLY A 105 41.24 -14.81 -10.64
C GLY A 105 41.64 -16.09 -9.91
N ARG A 106 41.15 -17.25 -10.36
CA ARG A 106 41.59 -18.60 -9.93
C ARG A 106 43.13 -18.71 -9.96
N PRO A 107 43.72 -19.56 -9.12
CA PRO A 107 44.28 -20.76 -9.72
C PRO A 107 44.05 -22.06 -8.94
N ALA A 108 43.77 -23.12 -9.69
CA ALA A 108 43.85 -24.49 -9.23
C ALA A 108 45.33 -24.87 -9.02
N ARG A 109 45.73 -25.20 -7.78
CA ARG A 109 47.04 -25.82 -7.52
C ARG A 109 46.92 -27.34 -7.64
N ARG A 110 47.61 -27.86 -8.65
CA ARG A 110 47.93 -29.26 -8.89
C ARG A 110 49.35 -29.54 -8.38
N ARG A 111 49.55 -30.67 -7.70
CA ARG A 111 50.80 -31.45 -7.39
C ARG A 111 50.75 -31.91 -5.92
N GLY A 112 50.96 -33.17 -5.53
CA GLY A 112 51.35 -34.38 -6.26
C GLY A 112 52.24 -35.26 -5.34
N ASN A 113 51.99 -36.58 -5.39
CA ASN A 113 52.89 -37.69 -5.07
C ASN A 113 53.27 -38.01 -3.61
N GLY A 114 53.12 -39.30 -3.27
CA GLY A 114 53.47 -39.96 -2.01
C GLY A 114 52.68 -41.24 -1.87
#